data_AF-A0A1B6HHA1-F1
#
_entry.id   AF-A0A1B6HHA1-F1
#
_cell.length_a   1.000
_cell.length_b   1.000
_cell.length_c   1.000
_cell.angle_alpha   90.00
_cell.angle_beta   90.00
_cell.angle_gamma   90.00
#
_symmetry.space_group_name_H-M   'P 1'
#
loop_
_entity.id
_entity.type
_entity.pdbx_description
1 polymer ?
#
loop_
_entity_poly.entity_id
_entity_poly.type
_entity_poly.pdbx_seq_one_letter_code
_entity_poly.pdbx_strand_id
1 'polypeptide(L)'
;MTGGRFGPYLQSQRLDLYKSSVDKLIENGAAYYCFCTEHRLELLRKDATRRRQIPRYDNRCRNLTEEEIQEKLASGLERCVRLKLIPGCERFHDLVYGDITHDVVASEGGDPVILKSDGYPTYHLANVVDDHYMRISHVLRGVEWQSSTPKHIMLYKGFGWEPPVFAHLPLLLNSDGTKLSKRQGDVTVKYYKSSGVFPRALMNFVTFSGGGFHRDNSDQVRSLSMD
;
A
#
# COMPACT_ATOMS: atom_id res chain seq x y z
N MET A 1 9.66 3.50 -23.21
CA MET A 1 10.01 3.31 -21.79
C MET A 1 11.51 3.39 -21.71
N THR A 2 12.05 4.40 -21.03
CA THR A 2 13.47 4.40 -20.70
C THR A 2 13.73 3.22 -19.76
N GLY A 3 14.66 2.34 -20.11
CA GLY A 3 15.07 1.23 -19.24
C GLY A 3 15.77 1.72 -17.96
N GLY A 4 16.24 0.79 -17.15
CA GLY A 4 16.99 1.10 -15.93
C GLY A 4 17.43 -0.17 -15.22
N ARG A 5 18.34 -0.02 -14.24
CA ARG A 5 19.05 -1.15 -13.61
C ARG A 5 18.14 -2.09 -12.80
N PHE A 6 16.94 -1.63 -12.42
CA PHE A 6 16.03 -2.35 -11.54
C PHE A 6 14.72 -2.80 -12.23
N GLY A 7 14.69 -2.70 -13.56
CA GLY A 7 13.53 -3.11 -14.35
C GLY A 7 13.22 -4.62 -14.21
N PRO A 8 12.06 -5.06 -14.72
CA PRO A 8 11.04 -4.27 -15.40
C PRO A 8 10.28 -3.35 -14.43
N TYR A 9 9.75 -2.23 -14.94
CA TYR A 9 9.06 -1.19 -14.14
C TYR A 9 7.52 -1.32 -14.17
N LEU A 10 7.01 -2.40 -14.74
CA LEU A 10 5.60 -2.76 -14.73
C LEU A 10 5.40 -3.94 -13.79
N GLN A 11 4.56 -3.77 -12.76
CA GLN A 11 4.33 -4.82 -11.75
C GLN A 11 3.76 -6.11 -12.34
N SER A 12 2.93 -5.99 -13.39
CA SER A 12 2.42 -7.17 -14.13
C SER A 12 3.51 -8.03 -14.76
N GLN A 13 4.73 -7.50 -14.93
CA GLN A 13 5.89 -8.21 -15.47
C GLN A 13 6.83 -8.74 -14.38
N ARG A 14 6.45 -8.64 -13.10
CA ARG A 14 7.28 -9.01 -11.93
C ARG A 14 6.67 -10.14 -11.09
N LEU A 15 5.73 -10.90 -11.64
CA LEU A 15 4.97 -11.91 -10.89
C LEU A 15 5.86 -12.97 -10.22
N ASP A 16 6.92 -13.43 -10.89
CA ASP A 16 7.83 -14.43 -10.32
C ASP A 16 8.65 -13.89 -9.14
N LEU A 17 8.98 -12.60 -9.17
CA LEU A 17 9.63 -11.93 -8.04
C LEU A 17 8.70 -11.91 -6.82
N TYR A 18 7.41 -11.61 -7.01
CA TYR A 18 6.46 -11.58 -5.91
C TYR A 18 6.19 -12.98 -5.35
N LYS A 19 6.06 -14.00 -6.21
CA LYS A 19 5.91 -15.40 -5.78
C LYS A 19 7.10 -15.86 -4.94
N SER A 20 8.31 -15.72 -5.48
CA SER A 20 9.55 -16.09 -4.75
C SER A 20 9.77 -15.29 -3.47
N SER A 21 9.30 -14.03 -3.40
CA SER A 21 9.34 -13.26 -2.16
C SER A 21 8.33 -13.80 -1.13
N VAL A 22 7.13 -14.16 -1.56
CA VAL A 22 6.12 -14.74 -0.69
C VAL A 22 6.54 -16.09 -0.13
N ASP A 23 7.23 -16.91 -0.93
CA ASP A 23 7.76 -18.20 -0.47
C ASP A 23 8.67 -18.00 0.77
N LYS A 24 9.53 -16.98 0.75
CA LYS A 24 10.38 -16.63 1.91
C LYS A 24 9.58 -16.26 3.15
N LEU A 25 8.46 -15.53 2.99
CA LEU A 25 7.58 -15.18 4.12
C LEU A 25 6.85 -16.41 4.67
N ILE A 26 6.54 -17.39 3.82
CA ILE A 26 5.93 -18.63 4.26
C ILE A 26 6.95 -19.48 5.01
N GLU A 27 8.16 -19.64 4.45
CA GLU A 27 9.27 -20.40 5.04
C GLU A 27 9.64 -19.90 6.45
N ASN A 28 9.61 -18.58 6.67
CA ASN A 28 9.92 -17.99 7.97
C ASN A 28 8.69 -17.81 8.89
N GLY A 29 7.51 -18.23 8.45
CA GLY A 29 6.27 -18.20 9.23
C GLY A 29 5.62 -16.81 9.37
N ALA A 30 6.11 -15.78 8.67
CA ALA A 30 5.48 -14.46 8.60
C ALA A 30 4.23 -14.46 7.71
N ALA A 31 4.05 -15.43 6.84
CA ALA A 31 2.87 -15.63 6.01
C ALA A 31 2.42 -17.10 5.99
N TYR A 32 1.20 -17.35 5.51
CA TYR A 32 0.67 -18.71 5.40
C TYR A 32 -0.37 -18.84 4.27
N TYR A 33 -0.53 -20.07 3.78
CA TYR A 33 -1.55 -20.41 2.81
C TYR A 33 -2.96 -20.38 3.43
N CYS A 34 -3.90 -19.77 2.72
CA CYS A 34 -5.31 -19.75 3.08
C CYS A 34 -6.14 -20.39 1.98
N PHE A 35 -6.81 -21.48 2.34
CA PHE A 35 -7.69 -22.28 1.47
C PHE A 35 -9.18 -21.98 1.70
N CYS A 36 -9.49 -20.85 2.34
CA CYS A 36 -10.89 -20.46 2.57
C CYS A 36 -11.56 -20.05 1.26
N THR A 37 -12.67 -20.70 0.93
CA THR A 37 -13.48 -20.37 -0.24
C THR A 37 -14.14 -19.01 -0.11
N GLU A 38 -14.41 -18.35 -1.25
CA GLU A 38 -15.13 -17.08 -1.28
C GLU A 38 -16.51 -17.20 -0.61
N HIS A 39 -17.24 -18.29 -0.89
CA HIS A 39 -18.52 -18.58 -0.27
C HIS A 39 -18.44 -18.58 1.27
N ARG A 40 -17.40 -19.18 1.85
CA ARG A 40 -17.19 -19.15 3.30
C ARG A 40 -16.98 -17.72 3.81
N LEU A 41 -16.14 -16.96 3.13
CA LEU A 41 -15.84 -15.57 3.52
C LEU A 41 -17.08 -14.69 3.42
N GLU A 42 -17.96 -14.92 2.44
CA GLU A 42 -19.26 -14.25 2.36
C GLU A 42 -20.19 -14.59 3.53
N LEU A 43 -20.24 -15.86 3.95
CA LEU A 43 -21.03 -16.25 5.13
C LEU A 43 -20.55 -15.53 6.39
N LEU A 44 -19.23 -15.44 6.59
CA LEU A 44 -18.65 -14.67 7.70
C LEU A 44 -19.04 -13.20 7.65
N ARG A 45 -18.97 -12.57 6.47
CA ARG A 45 -19.39 -11.17 6.29
C ARG A 45 -20.87 -10.98 6.61
N LYS A 46 -21.75 -11.85 6.10
CA LYS A 46 -23.21 -11.80 6.33
C LYS A 46 -23.56 -11.98 7.81
N ASP A 47 -22.90 -12.90 8.53
CA ASP A 47 -23.12 -13.09 9.96
C ASP A 47 -22.66 -11.88 10.78
N ALA A 48 -21.48 -11.33 10.48
CA ALA A 48 -20.99 -10.11 11.14
C ALA A 48 -21.96 -8.93 10.92
N THR A 49 -22.41 -8.71 9.67
CA THR A 49 -23.40 -7.67 9.37
C THR A 49 -24.71 -7.89 10.11
N ARG A 50 -25.22 -9.12 10.18
CA ARG A 50 -26.43 -9.47 10.95
C ARG A 50 -26.28 -9.10 12.43
N ARG A 51 -25.09 -9.30 13.00
CA ARG A 51 -24.75 -8.97 14.39
C ARG A 51 -24.32 -7.51 14.59
N ARG A 52 -24.36 -6.68 13.54
CA ARG A 52 -23.86 -5.28 13.55
C ARG A 52 -22.39 -5.18 13.98
N GLN A 53 -21.61 -6.19 13.64
CA GLN A 53 -20.16 -6.25 13.86
C GLN A 53 -19.42 -5.93 12.56
N ILE A 54 -18.20 -5.41 12.69
CA ILE A 54 -17.30 -5.20 11.56
C ILE A 54 -16.93 -6.59 11.01
N PRO A 55 -17.10 -6.86 9.69
CA PRO A 55 -16.68 -8.12 9.09
C PRO A 55 -15.17 -8.33 9.24
N ARG A 56 -14.80 -9.53 9.69
CA ARG A 56 -13.42 -9.88 10.01
C ARG A 56 -13.07 -11.25 9.45
N TYR A 57 -11.82 -11.41 9.02
CA TYR A 57 -11.28 -12.74 8.75
C TYR A 57 -10.89 -13.38 10.07
N ASP A 58 -11.31 -14.62 10.27
CA ASP A 58 -11.20 -15.33 11.55
C ASP A 58 -9.88 -16.09 11.72
N ASN A 59 -8.91 -15.86 10.84
CA ASN A 59 -7.58 -16.48 10.87
C ASN A 59 -7.60 -18.02 10.83
N ARG A 60 -8.68 -18.62 10.30
CA ARG A 60 -8.89 -20.09 10.33
C ARG A 60 -7.69 -20.91 9.84
N CYS A 61 -7.07 -20.50 8.74
CA CYS A 61 -5.95 -21.25 8.14
C CYS A 61 -4.58 -20.98 8.80
N ARG A 62 -4.51 -20.14 9.84
CA ARG A 62 -3.24 -19.70 10.46
C ARG A 62 -2.46 -20.83 11.12
N ASN A 63 -3.16 -21.86 11.58
CA ASN A 63 -2.62 -22.96 12.39
C ASN A 63 -2.73 -24.33 11.69
N LEU A 64 -2.84 -24.35 10.36
CA LEU A 64 -2.81 -25.61 9.62
C LEU A 64 -1.44 -26.28 9.82
N THR A 65 -1.43 -27.60 9.99
CA THR A 65 -0.17 -28.36 10.06
C THR A 65 0.46 -28.48 8.67
N GLU A 66 1.74 -28.83 8.62
CA GLU A 66 2.43 -29.05 7.35
C GLU A 66 1.75 -30.18 6.55
N GLU A 67 1.31 -31.25 7.22
CA GLU A 67 0.59 -32.36 6.58
C GLU A 67 -0.74 -31.89 5.96
N GLU A 68 -1.53 -31.08 6.69
CA GLU A 68 -2.78 -30.51 6.17
C GLU A 68 -2.54 -29.55 5.00
N ILE A 69 -1.44 -28.79 5.03
CA ILE A 69 -1.05 -27.90 3.94
C ILE A 69 -0.69 -28.73 2.71
N GLN A 70 0.16 -29.75 2.85
CA GLN A 70 0.58 -30.60 1.73
C GLN A 70 -0.59 -31.36 1.11
N GLU A 71 -1.52 -31.89 1.91
CA GLU A 71 -2.75 -32.53 1.41
C GLU A 71 -3.61 -31.55 0.58
N LYS A 72 -3.77 -30.31 1.06
CA LYS A 72 -4.54 -29.27 0.36
C LYS A 72 -3.86 -28.78 -0.91
N LEU A 73 -2.53 -28.73 -0.92
CA LEU A 73 -1.75 -28.42 -2.11
C LEU A 73 -1.86 -29.54 -3.15
N ALA A 74 -1.75 -30.81 -2.72
CA ALA A 74 -1.84 -31.98 -3.60
C ALA A 74 -3.22 -32.15 -4.23
N SER A 75 -4.29 -31.76 -3.52
CA SER A 75 -5.66 -31.76 -4.04
C SER A 75 -5.97 -30.61 -5.00
N GLY A 76 -5.02 -29.70 -5.25
CA GLY A 76 -5.18 -28.61 -6.23
C GLY A 76 -6.18 -27.54 -5.80
N LEU A 77 -6.46 -27.41 -4.49
CA LEU A 77 -7.38 -26.39 -3.99
C LEU A 77 -6.88 -24.98 -4.29
N GLU A 78 -7.81 -24.10 -4.67
CA GLU A 78 -7.54 -22.67 -4.76
C GLU A 78 -7.05 -22.14 -3.42
N ARG A 79 -6.03 -21.28 -3.47
CA ARG A 79 -5.41 -20.72 -2.27
C ARG A 79 -4.94 -19.30 -2.50
N CYS A 80 -4.97 -18.50 -1.45
CA CYS A 80 -4.28 -17.21 -1.40
C CYS A 80 -3.21 -17.28 -0.30
N VAL A 81 -2.35 -16.26 -0.21
CA VAL A 81 -1.39 -16.13 0.89
C VAL A 81 -1.75 -14.92 1.72
N ARG A 82 -1.75 -15.10 3.05
CA ARG A 82 -2.06 -14.06 4.03
C ARG A 82 -0.83 -13.72 4.86
N LEU A 83 -0.70 -12.45 5.20
CA LEU A 83 0.29 -11.96 6.16
C LEU A 83 -0.19 -12.28 7.57
N LYS A 84 0.65 -12.95 8.35
CA LYS A 84 0.38 -13.27 9.75
C LYS A 84 0.61 -12.02 10.60
N LEU A 85 -0.47 -11.34 11.00
CA LEU A 85 -0.33 -10.15 11.83
C LEU A 85 0.09 -10.54 13.26
N ILE A 86 1.08 -9.83 13.79
CA ILE A 86 1.55 -9.95 15.17
C ILE A 86 0.85 -8.86 15.98
N PRO A 87 0.17 -9.20 17.10
CA PRO A 87 -0.42 -8.21 17.99
C PRO A 87 0.62 -7.22 18.51
N GLY A 88 0.27 -5.95 18.49
CA GLY A 88 1.17 -4.87 18.92
C GLY A 88 0.87 -3.58 18.16
N CYS A 89 1.38 -2.49 18.73
CA CYS A 89 1.38 -1.20 18.07
C CYS A 89 2.65 -1.07 17.24
N GLU A 90 2.50 -0.85 15.95
CA GLU A 90 3.62 -0.55 15.06
C GLU A 90 3.78 0.97 15.00
N ARG A 91 4.96 1.44 15.39
CA ARG A 91 5.33 2.86 15.37
C ARG A 91 6.29 3.13 14.23
N PHE A 92 6.13 4.28 13.60
CA PHE A 92 7.10 4.82 12.67
C PHE A 92 7.17 6.33 12.77
N HIS A 93 8.30 6.87 12.32
CA HIS A 93 8.49 8.31 12.20
C HIS A 93 8.21 8.73 10.76
N ASP A 94 7.21 9.56 10.56
CA ASP A 94 6.88 10.22 9.31
C ASP A 94 7.57 11.59 9.22
N LEU A 95 8.23 11.89 8.10
CA LEU A 95 8.94 13.17 7.97
C LEU A 95 8.03 14.41 7.99
N VAL A 96 6.74 14.27 7.71
CA VAL A 96 5.77 15.38 7.67
C VAL A 96 4.96 15.44 8.96
N TYR A 97 4.51 14.30 9.47
CA TYR A 97 3.59 14.21 10.60
C TYR A 97 4.24 13.74 11.92
N GLY A 98 5.52 13.42 11.92
CA GLY A 98 6.25 12.96 13.10
C GLY A 98 5.90 11.52 13.48
N ASP A 99 5.88 11.24 14.79
CA ASP A 99 5.64 9.89 15.30
C ASP A 99 4.19 9.44 15.15
N ILE A 100 4.01 8.31 14.47
CA ILE A 100 2.71 7.69 14.21
C ILE A 100 2.71 6.29 14.79
N THR A 101 1.65 5.97 15.51
CA THR A 101 1.44 4.63 16.08
C THR A 101 0.09 4.10 15.63
N HIS A 102 0.04 2.85 15.16
CA HIS A 102 -1.21 2.22 14.76
C HIS A 102 -1.26 0.76 15.18
N ASP A 103 -2.43 0.31 15.64
CA ASP A 103 -2.74 -1.10 15.85
C ASP A 103 -3.33 -1.69 14.56
N VAL A 104 -2.47 -2.38 13.81
CA VAL A 104 -2.84 -3.00 12.52
C VAL A 104 -3.83 -4.15 12.72
N VAL A 105 -3.73 -4.88 13.83
CA VAL A 105 -4.63 -6.02 14.11
C VAL A 105 -6.04 -5.51 14.36
N ALA A 106 -6.16 -4.44 15.15
CA ALA A 106 -7.45 -3.82 15.44
C ALA A 106 -8.12 -3.25 14.19
N SER A 107 -7.35 -2.65 13.27
CA SER A 107 -7.88 -1.98 12.07
C SER A 107 -8.19 -2.93 10.91
N GLU A 108 -7.34 -3.91 10.62
CA GLU A 108 -7.56 -4.88 9.52
C GLU A 108 -8.65 -5.90 9.86
N GLY A 109 -8.82 -6.23 11.14
CA GLY A 109 -9.83 -7.19 11.55
C GLY A 109 -9.54 -8.61 11.04
N GLY A 110 -8.27 -9.00 11.02
CA GLY A 110 -7.81 -10.32 10.59
C GLY A 110 -6.59 -10.23 9.69
N ASP A 111 -5.97 -11.38 9.41
CA ASP A 111 -4.76 -11.48 8.60
C ASP A 111 -5.06 -11.13 7.12
N PRO A 112 -4.47 -10.07 6.55
CA PRO A 112 -4.80 -9.59 5.21
C PRO A 112 -4.17 -10.46 4.13
N VAL A 113 -4.81 -10.51 2.96
CA VAL A 113 -4.25 -11.18 1.77
C VAL A 113 -3.09 -10.35 1.22
N ILE A 114 -1.98 -11.01 0.91
CA ILE A 114 -0.80 -10.41 0.27
C ILE A 114 -0.55 -10.97 -1.14
N LEU A 115 -0.96 -12.20 -1.41
CA LEU A 115 -0.98 -12.82 -2.74
C LEU A 115 -2.36 -13.42 -2.99
N LYS A 116 -3.01 -13.01 -4.07
CA LYS A 116 -4.34 -13.50 -4.47
C LYS A 116 -4.26 -14.89 -5.09
N SER A 117 -5.41 -15.57 -5.20
CA SER A 117 -5.51 -16.90 -5.81
C SER A 117 -5.20 -16.94 -7.31
N ASP A 118 -5.38 -15.81 -7.99
CA ASP A 118 -4.97 -15.63 -9.39
C ASP A 118 -3.45 -15.44 -9.57
N GLY A 119 -2.67 -15.49 -8.47
CA GLY A 119 -1.22 -15.33 -8.48
C GLY A 119 -0.73 -13.88 -8.55
N TYR A 120 -1.62 -12.89 -8.54
CA TYR A 120 -1.23 -11.49 -8.49
C TYR A 120 -1.04 -11.00 -7.04
N PRO A 121 -0.02 -10.18 -6.78
CA PRO A 121 0.18 -9.58 -5.47
C PRO A 121 -0.93 -8.57 -5.16
N THR A 122 -1.16 -8.30 -3.88
CA THR A 122 -1.85 -7.06 -3.49
C THR A 122 -0.89 -5.88 -3.61
N TYR A 123 -1.43 -4.66 -3.64
CA TYR A 123 -0.62 -3.45 -3.61
C TYR A 123 0.40 -3.47 -2.47
N HIS A 124 0.03 -3.96 -1.29
CA HIS A 124 0.91 -3.97 -0.12
C HIS A 124 2.16 -4.83 -0.32
N LEU A 125 2.01 -6.03 -0.88
CA LEU A 125 3.14 -6.90 -1.17
C LEU A 125 3.99 -6.33 -2.31
N ALA A 126 3.35 -5.96 -3.43
CA ALA A 126 4.05 -5.50 -4.61
C ALA A 126 4.87 -4.24 -4.31
N ASN A 127 4.30 -3.27 -3.58
CA ASN A 127 4.98 -2.04 -3.21
C ASN A 127 6.19 -2.31 -2.32
N VAL A 128 6.07 -3.11 -1.25
CA VAL A 128 7.20 -3.39 -0.35
C VAL A 128 8.33 -4.15 -1.07
N VAL A 129 7.98 -5.15 -1.88
CA VAL A 129 8.97 -5.91 -2.65
C VAL A 129 9.66 -5.01 -3.67
N ASP A 130 8.91 -4.23 -4.44
CA ASP A 130 9.51 -3.33 -5.44
C ASP A 130 10.36 -2.24 -4.80
N ASP A 131 9.91 -1.63 -3.70
CA ASP A 131 10.66 -0.62 -2.97
C ASP A 131 12.03 -1.16 -2.52
N HIS A 132 12.06 -2.39 -1.99
CA HIS A 132 13.31 -3.05 -1.60
C HIS A 132 14.23 -3.33 -2.81
N TYR A 133 13.73 -4.02 -3.84
CA TYR A 133 14.56 -4.42 -4.99
C TYR A 133 14.96 -3.24 -5.88
N MET A 134 14.20 -2.15 -5.87
CA MET A 134 14.53 -0.89 -6.54
C MET A 134 15.36 0.05 -5.66
N ARG A 135 15.69 -0.36 -4.42
CA ARG A 135 16.50 0.40 -3.46
C ARG A 135 15.94 1.80 -3.16
N ILE A 136 14.63 1.87 -2.96
CA ILE A 136 13.96 3.11 -2.58
C ILE A 136 14.42 3.49 -1.17
N SER A 137 14.91 4.72 -1.03
CA SER A 137 15.34 5.27 0.27
C SER A 137 14.25 6.08 0.95
N HIS A 138 13.41 6.77 0.18
CA HIS A 138 12.34 7.64 0.67
C HIS A 138 11.05 7.39 -0.12
N VAL A 139 9.96 7.15 0.60
CA VAL A 139 8.62 6.97 0.05
C VAL A 139 7.81 8.23 0.36
N LEU A 140 7.58 9.05 -0.66
CA LEU A 140 6.72 10.24 -0.60
C LEU A 140 5.40 9.91 -1.28
N ARG A 141 4.29 9.88 -0.53
CA ARG A 141 2.96 9.52 -1.07
C ARG A 141 1.84 10.21 -0.31
N GLY A 142 0.62 10.20 -0.84
CA GLY A 142 -0.54 10.82 -0.19
C GLY A 142 -0.86 10.21 1.18
N VAL A 143 -1.34 11.05 2.11
CA VAL A 143 -1.68 10.67 3.50
C VAL A 143 -2.74 9.59 3.61
N GLU A 144 -3.51 9.31 2.55
CA GLU A 144 -4.41 8.16 2.52
C GLU A 144 -3.73 6.81 2.73
N TRP A 145 -2.42 6.72 2.47
CA TRP A 145 -1.63 5.50 2.68
C TRP A 145 -0.99 5.42 4.06
N GLN A 146 -1.09 6.46 4.89
CA GLN A 146 -0.43 6.55 6.19
C GLN A 146 -0.86 5.42 7.13
N SER A 147 -2.15 5.10 7.15
CA SER A 147 -2.71 3.99 7.95
C SER A 147 -2.24 2.61 7.48
N SER A 148 -1.79 2.48 6.23
CA SER A 148 -1.24 1.25 5.67
C SER A 148 0.27 1.07 5.93
N THR A 149 0.99 2.14 6.26
CA THR A 149 2.44 2.11 6.47
C THR A 149 2.86 1.17 7.60
N PRO A 150 2.17 1.12 8.76
CA PRO A 150 2.43 0.13 9.80
C PRO A 150 2.38 -1.31 9.29
N LYS A 151 1.42 -1.64 8.40
CA LYS A 151 1.35 -2.95 7.75
C LYS A 151 2.51 -3.19 6.78
N HIS A 152 2.96 -2.16 6.06
CA HIS A 152 4.17 -2.26 5.23
C HIS A 152 5.42 -2.51 6.07
N ILE A 153 5.53 -1.88 7.24
CA ILE A 153 6.63 -2.11 8.19
C ILE A 153 6.62 -3.55 8.70
N MET A 154 5.45 -4.11 9.02
CA MET A 154 5.34 -5.54 9.37
C MET A 154 5.82 -6.45 8.24
N LEU A 155 5.54 -6.11 6.97
CA LEU A 155 6.09 -6.83 5.84
C LEU A 155 7.62 -6.71 5.77
N TYR A 156 8.19 -5.50 5.88
CA TYR A 156 9.65 -5.30 5.94
C TYR A 156 10.28 -6.15 7.05
N LYS A 157 9.69 -6.16 8.26
CA LYS A 157 10.14 -7.01 9.37
C LYS A 157 10.03 -8.50 9.04
N GLY A 158 8.93 -8.92 8.43
CA GLY A 158 8.73 -10.30 7.99
C GLY A 158 9.78 -10.76 6.98
N PHE A 159 10.29 -9.84 6.15
CA PHE A 159 11.41 -10.12 5.25
C PHE A 159 12.80 -9.99 5.91
N GLY A 160 12.90 -9.43 7.11
CA GLY A 160 14.19 -9.02 7.70
C GLY A 160 14.85 -7.85 6.97
N TRP A 161 14.06 -6.99 6.32
CA TRP A 161 14.53 -5.83 5.57
C TRP A 161 14.37 -4.54 6.38
N GLU A 162 15.24 -3.55 6.09
CA GLU A 162 15.08 -2.20 6.61
C GLU A 162 14.06 -1.43 5.75
N PRO A 163 13.03 -0.81 6.38
CA PRO A 163 12.07 0.01 5.64
C PRO A 163 12.69 1.34 5.18
N PRO A 164 12.23 1.93 4.07
CA PRO A 164 12.61 3.27 3.67
C PRO A 164 12.04 4.31 4.64
N VAL A 165 12.53 5.54 4.52
CA VAL A 165 11.95 6.68 5.22
C VAL A 165 10.60 7.04 4.58
N PHE A 166 9.58 7.29 5.40
CA PHE A 166 8.24 7.64 4.92
C PHE A 166 7.93 9.12 5.12
N ALA A 167 7.26 9.71 4.13
CA ALA A 167 6.74 11.07 4.18
C ALA A 167 5.35 11.11 3.53
N HIS A 168 4.33 11.38 4.34
CA HIS A 168 2.95 11.44 3.85
C HIS A 168 2.55 12.87 3.51
N LEU A 169 2.13 13.10 2.26
CA LEU A 169 1.73 14.40 1.75
C LEU A 169 0.25 14.68 2.05
N PRO A 170 -0.12 15.89 2.50
CA PRO A 170 -1.49 16.24 2.83
C PRO A 170 -2.40 16.16 1.59
N LEU A 171 -3.70 16.01 1.83
CA LEU A 171 -4.69 16.07 0.76
C LEU A 171 -4.79 17.51 0.20
N LEU A 172 -4.92 17.60 -1.12
CA LEU A 172 -5.37 18.84 -1.75
C LEU A 172 -6.84 19.07 -1.44
N LEU A 173 -7.15 20.29 -1.01
CA LEU A 173 -8.49 20.73 -0.65
C LEU A 173 -9.00 21.75 -1.67
N ASN A 174 -10.31 21.78 -1.84
CA ASN A 174 -11.03 22.87 -2.50
C ASN A 174 -10.97 24.13 -1.64
N SER A 175 -11.34 25.28 -2.23
CA SER A 175 -11.44 26.56 -1.50
C SER A 175 -12.44 26.52 -0.35
N ASP A 176 -13.42 25.62 -0.39
CA ASP A 176 -14.41 25.38 0.67
C ASP A 176 -13.93 24.38 1.74
N GLY A 177 -12.69 23.88 1.65
CA GLY A 177 -12.10 22.92 2.57
C GLY A 177 -12.48 21.46 2.32
N THR A 178 -13.34 21.18 1.33
CA THR A 178 -13.67 19.79 0.95
C THR A 178 -12.52 19.12 0.21
N LYS A 179 -12.44 17.79 0.25
CA LYS A 179 -11.42 17.05 -0.51
C LYS A 179 -11.58 17.30 -2.01
N LEU A 180 -10.50 17.73 -2.66
CA LEU A 180 -10.46 17.88 -4.10
C LEU A 180 -10.77 16.53 -4.76
N SER A 181 -11.81 16.46 -5.59
CA SER A 181 -12.29 15.19 -6.15
C SER A 181 -12.44 15.27 -7.66
N LYS A 182 -12.14 14.15 -8.35
CA LYS A 182 -12.25 14.03 -9.81
C LYS A 182 -13.66 14.24 -10.38
N ARG A 183 -14.69 14.35 -9.53
CA ARG A 183 -16.07 14.60 -9.95
C ARG A 183 -16.28 16.05 -10.38
N GLN A 184 -15.42 16.96 -9.92
CA GLN A 184 -15.28 18.30 -10.46
C GLN A 184 -14.39 18.16 -11.71
N GLY A 185 -14.96 18.20 -12.91
CA GLY A 185 -14.28 17.87 -14.18
C GLY A 185 -13.03 18.70 -14.50
N ASP A 186 -12.81 19.79 -13.78
CA ASP A 186 -11.83 20.84 -14.08
C ASP A 186 -10.47 20.64 -13.38
N VAL A 187 -10.19 19.45 -12.83
CA VAL A 187 -9.01 19.22 -11.97
C VAL A 187 -8.04 18.17 -12.56
N THR A 188 -8.22 17.78 -13.82
CA THR A 188 -7.28 16.85 -14.48
C THR A 188 -6.14 17.61 -15.15
N VAL A 189 -4.94 17.03 -15.17
CA VAL A 189 -3.80 17.59 -15.94
C VAL A 189 -4.17 17.77 -17.42
N LYS A 190 -5.00 16.87 -17.97
CA LYS A 190 -5.52 16.96 -19.34
C LYS A 190 -6.39 18.21 -19.53
N TYR A 191 -7.27 18.52 -18.58
CA TYR A 191 -8.11 19.71 -18.61
C TYR A 191 -7.26 20.99 -18.62
N TYR A 192 -6.31 21.13 -17.69
CA TYR A 192 -5.40 22.29 -17.65
C TYR A 192 -4.64 22.45 -18.97
N LYS A 193 -4.16 21.34 -19.55
CA LYS A 193 -3.50 21.35 -20.86
C LYS A 193 -4.43 21.82 -21.98
N SER A 194 -5.67 21.33 -22.05
CA SER A 194 -6.64 21.76 -23.08
C SER A 194 -7.10 23.21 -22.91
N SER A 195 -7.14 23.72 -21.68
CA SER A 195 -7.53 25.10 -21.37
C SER A 195 -6.40 26.11 -21.54
N GLY A 196 -5.24 25.70 -22.09
CA GLY A 196 -4.11 26.59 -22.37
C GLY A 196 -3.24 26.95 -21.17
N VAL A 197 -3.38 26.27 -20.03
CA VAL A 197 -2.54 26.52 -18.86
C VAL A 197 -1.12 26.02 -19.13
N PHE A 198 -0.15 26.93 -18.98
CA PHE A 198 1.26 26.60 -19.17
C PHE A 198 1.72 25.56 -18.13
N PRO A 199 2.49 24.53 -18.54
CA PRO A 199 3.00 23.51 -17.61
C PRO A 199 3.78 24.10 -16.43
N ARG A 200 4.57 25.16 -16.66
CA ARG A 200 5.33 25.85 -15.61
C ARG A 200 4.42 26.53 -14.59
N ALA A 201 3.32 27.14 -15.03
CA ALA A 201 2.34 27.77 -14.13
C ALA A 201 1.65 26.70 -13.27
N LEU A 202 1.26 25.57 -13.86
CA LEU A 202 0.65 24.45 -13.13
C LEU A 202 1.63 23.84 -12.12
N MET A 203 2.89 23.62 -12.50
CA MET A 203 3.92 23.11 -11.59
C MET A 203 4.15 24.05 -10.42
N ASN A 204 4.34 25.36 -10.67
CA ASN A 204 4.50 26.35 -9.60
C ASN A 204 3.32 26.32 -8.62
N PHE A 205 2.08 26.28 -9.14
CA PHE A 205 0.87 26.18 -8.31
C PHE A 205 0.84 24.92 -7.43
N VAL A 206 1.13 23.75 -8.01
CA VAL A 206 1.19 22.47 -7.26
C VAL A 206 2.29 22.49 -6.19
N THR A 207 3.45 23.08 -6.48
CA THR A 207 4.55 23.22 -5.51
C THR A 207 4.14 24.02 -4.27
N PHE A 208 3.31 25.06 -4.41
CA PHE A 208 2.76 25.81 -3.27
C PHE A 208 1.65 25.06 -2.51
N SER A 209 1.15 23.96 -3.06
CA SER A 209 0.05 23.17 -2.51
C SER A 209 0.55 21.98 -1.70
N GLY A 210 1.36 22.25 -0.67
CA GLY A 210 1.89 21.23 0.25
C GLY A 210 3.37 20.88 0.06
N GLY A 211 4.11 21.63 -0.75
CA GLY A 211 5.54 21.38 -1.01
C GLY A 211 6.49 21.79 0.11
N GLY A 212 6.01 22.17 1.30
CA GLY A 212 6.84 22.51 2.47
C GLY A 212 7.63 23.82 2.37
N PHE A 213 7.54 24.53 1.25
CA PHE A 213 8.17 25.83 1.07
C PHE A 213 7.47 26.90 1.91
N HIS A 214 8.24 27.72 2.65
CA HIS A 214 7.69 28.91 3.30
C HIS A 214 7.03 29.82 2.25
N ARG A 215 5.79 30.20 2.54
CA ARG A 215 5.13 31.30 1.86
C ARG A 215 5.77 32.59 2.38
N ASP A 216 6.91 32.95 1.80
CA ASP A 216 7.37 34.33 1.94
C ASP A 216 6.29 35.22 1.32
N ASN A 217 5.91 36.30 2.00
CA ASN A 217 4.89 37.28 1.56
C ASN A 217 5.23 38.01 0.24
N SER A 218 6.22 37.54 -0.50
CA SER A 218 6.53 38.00 -1.85
C SER A 218 5.78 37.13 -2.86
N ASP A 219 5.09 37.76 -3.81
CA ASP A 219 4.45 37.15 -4.99
C ASP A 219 5.47 36.51 -5.97
N GLN A 220 6.44 35.75 -5.46
CA GLN A 220 7.52 35.18 -6.26
C GLN A 220 7.07 33.88 -6.91
N VAL A 221 6.97 33.95 -8.25
CA VAL A 221 6.94 32.76 -9.11
C VAL A 221 8.25 32.02 -8.94
N ARG A 222 8.20 30.77 -8.49
CA ARG A 222 9.38 29.91 -8.38
C ARG A 222 9.53 29.16 -9.70
N SER A 223 10.61 29.42 -10.43
CA SER A 223 10.96 28.65 -11.61
C SER A 223 11.82 27.45 -11.24
N LEU A 224 11.47 26.27 -11.76
CA LEU A 224 12.43 25.16 -11.84
C LEU A 224 13.58 25.62 -12.74
N SER A 225 14.77 25.81 -12.16
CA SER A 225 16.01 25.86 -12.94
C SER A 225 16.24 24.46 -13.49
N MET A 226 15.94 24.28 -14.78
CA MET A 226 16.37 23.09 -15.52
C MET A 226 17.62 23.51 -16.27
N ASP A 227 18.78 23.16 -15.73
CA ASP A 227 19.97 22.93 -16.56
C ASP A 227 19.80 21.61 -17.33
#